data_AF-A0A9X3CNH0-F1
#
_entry.id   AF-A0A9X3CNH0-F1
#
_cell.length_a   1.000
_cell.length_b   1.000
_cell.length_c   1.000
_cell.angle_alpha   90.00
_cell.angle_beta   90.00
_cell.angle_gamma   90.00
#
_symmetry.space_group_name_H-M   'P 1'
#
loop_
_entity.id
_entity.type
_entity.pdbx_description
1 polymer ?
#
loop_
_entity_poly.entity_id
_entity_poly.type
_entity_poly.pdbx_seq_one_letter_code
_entity_poly.pdbx_strand_id
1 'polypeptide(L)'
;MINQNPKRSDEPVWWGLFGAGGSWFAMITPVTILVLGILVPMGIIDAQALSYERVAGFATSFIGALFVIATLALPMWHAMHRLHHGMHDLKIHAGVAGKIACYFFAGLISALAVIFIFMI
;
A
#
# COMPACT_ATOMS: atom_id res chain seq x y z
N MET A 1 -39.67 3.97 -3.26
CA MET A 1 -39.88 3.23 -1.98
C MET A 1 -38.52 2.81 -1.45
N ILE A 2 -38.28 2.91 -0.14
CA ILE A 2 -37.00 2.51 0.50
C ILE A 2 -37.13 1.07 1.02
N ASN A 3 -36.09 0.25 0.84
CA ASN A 3 -36.03 -1.09 1.41
C ASN A 3 -35.92 -1.01 2.94
N GLN A 4 -36.90 -1.56 3.67
CA GLN A 4 -36.96 -1.56 5.13
C GLN A 4 -36.01 -2.58 5.79
N ASN A 5 -35.43 -3.51 5.02
CA ASN A 5 -34.46 -4.48 5.50
C ASN A 5 -33.29 -4.62 4.50
N PRO A 6 -32.42 -3.59 4.38
CA PRO A 6 -31.31 -3.61 3.44
C PRO A 6 -30.23 -4.61 3.87
N LYS A 7 -29.58 -5.24 2.88
CA LYS A 7 -28.38 -6.04 3.14
C LYS A 7 -27.25 -5.12 3.64
N ARG A 8 -26.62 -5.47 4.76
CA ARG A 8 -25.46 -4.74 5.27
C ARG A 8 -24.30 -4.80 4.27
N SER A 9 -23.69 -3.65 4.01
CA SER A 9 -22.51 -3.54 3.15
C SER A 9 -21.26 -4.13 3.83
N ASP A 10 -20.37 -4.70 3.03
CA ASP A 10 -19.03 -5.14 3.43
C ASP A 10 -17.99 -4.01 3.40
N GLU A 11 -18.39 -2.81 2.96
CA GLU A 11 -17.55 -1.61 2.87
C GLU A 11 -16.74 -1.27 4.13
N PRO A 12 -17.23 -1.47 5.37
CA PRO A 12 -16.45 -1.16 6.56
C PRO A 12 -15.10 -1.89 6.66
N VAL A 13 -14.96 -3.08 6.07
CA VAL A 13 -13.69 -3.82 6.03
C VAL A 13 -12.68 -3.09 5.13
N TRP A 14 -13.11 -2.76 3.91
CA TRP A 14 -12.28 -2.08 2.92
C TRP A 14 -11.94 -0.66 3.35
N TRP A 15 -12.90 0.03 3.96
CA TRP A 15 -12.73 1.38 4.46
C TRP A 15 -11.73 1.44 5.62
N GLY A 16 -11.68 0.43 6.49
CA GLY A 16 -10.67 0.34 7.55
C GLY A 16 -9.25 0.25 7.00
N LEU A 17 -9.03 -0.61 5.99
CA LEU A 17 -7.73 -0.74 5.31
C LEU A 17 -7.36 0.52 4.52
N PHE A 18 -8.35 1.14 3.86
CA PHE A 18 -8.19 2.43 3.19
C PHE A 18 -7.78 3.55 4.15
N GLY A 19 -8.42 3.60 5.33
CA GLY A 19 -8.14 4.60 6.37
C GLY A 19 -6.73 4.46 6.91
N ALA A 20 -6.36 3.25 7.36
CA ALA A 20 -5.00 2.96 7.84
C ALA A 20 -3.95 3.22 6.73
N GLY A 21 -4.26 2.78 5.51
CA GLY A 21 -3.47 3.05 4.31
C GLY A 21 -3.24 4.53 4.05
N GLY A 22 -4.29 5.33 4.17
CA GLY A 22 -4.26 6.78 3.97
C GLY A 22 -3.44 7.50 5.04
N SER A 23 -3.55 7.09 6.30
CA SER A 23 -2.73 7.63 7.38
C SER A 23 -1.24 7.34 7.16
N TRP A 24 -0.87 6.11 6.79
CA TRP A 24 0.52 5.79 6.45
C TRP A 24 1.01 6.59 5.25
N PHE A 25 0.20 6.65 4.19
CA PHE A 25 0.50 7.41 2.98
C PHE A 25 0.75 8.89 3.27
N ALA A 26 -0.06 9.50 4.14
CA ALA A 26 0.10 10.92 4.48
C ALA A 26 1.33 11.19 5.34
N MET A 27 1.64 10.30 6.30
CA MET A 27 2.66 10.56 7.32
C MET A 27 4.07 10.09 6.92
N ILE A 28 4.18 8.94 6.23
CA ILE A 28 5.46 8.22 6.05
C ILE A 28 5.91 8.18 4.58
N THR A 29 4.98 8.05 3.64
CA THR A 29 5.34 7.99 2.22
C THR A 29 6.12 9.22 1.71
N PRO A 30 5.86 10.48 2.14
CA PRO A 30 6.60 11.64 1.64
C PRO A 30 8.10 11.55 1.92
N VAL A 31 8.49 11.21 3.16
CA VAL A 31 9.91 11.07 3.51
C VAL A 31 10.54 9.86 2.82
N THR A 32 9.79 8.78 2.66
CA THR A 32 10.28 7.58 1.96
C THR A 32 10.60 7.88 0.49
N ILE A 33 9.71 8.59 -0.21
CA ILE A 33 9.93 9.04 -1.60
C ILE A 33 11.09 10.04 -1.66
N LEU A 34 11.12 11.01 -0.73
CA LEU A 34 12.19 12.01 -0.69
C LEU A 34 13.56 11.34 -0.55
N VAL A 35 13.73 10.43 0.40
CA VAL A 35 15.03 9.79 0.63
C VAL A 35 15.41 8.84 -0.51
N LEU A 36 14.54 7.87 -0.83
CA LEU A 36 14.86 6.80 -1.78
C LEU A 36 14.80 7.25 -3.24
N GLY A 37 13.83 8.11 -3.57
CA GLY A 37 13.56 8.54 -4.94
C GLY A 37 14.26 9.84 -5.35
N ILE A 38 14.73 10.65 -4.40
CA ILE A 38 15.31 11.97 -4.69
C ILE A 38 16.71 12.13 -4.08
N LEU A 39 16.85 12.15 -2.75
CA LEU A 39 18.08 12.54 -2.09
C LEU A 39 19.26 11.60 -2.38
N VAL A 40 19.04 10.28 -2.37
CA VAL A 40 20.09 9.31 -2.70
C VAL A 40 20.42 9.31 -4.19
N PRO A 41 19.44 9.24 -5.12
CA PRO A 41 19.72 9.33 -6.55
C PRO A 41 20.42 10.63 -6.98
N MET A 42 20.17 11.74 -6.27
CA MET A 42 20.84 13.02 -6.53
C MET A 42 22.23 13.13 -5.87
N GLY A 43 22.68 12.14 -5.10
CA GLY A 43 23.95 12.17 -4.38
C GLY A 43 24.00 13.17 -3.21
N ILE A 44 22.84 13.69 -2.76
CA ILE A 44 22.75 14.54 -1.57
C ILE A 44 22.99 13.70 -0.32
N ILE A 45 22.48 12.47 -0.32
CA ILE A 45 22.85 11.42 0.64
C ILE A 45 23.80 10.47 -0.07
N ASP A 46 24.89 10.09 0.59
CA ASP A 46 25.84 9.10 0.09
C ASP A 46 25.12 7.80 -0.27
N ALA A 47 25.34 7.31 -1.49
CA ALA A 47 24.77 6.05 -1.97
C ALA A 47 25.15 4.85 -1.08
N GLN A 48 26.30 4.92 -0.39
CA GLN A 48 26.69 3.91 0.59
C GLN A 48 25.72 3.82 1.78
N ALA A 49 24.91 4.85 2.06
CA ALA A 49 23.84 4.77 3.06
C ALA A 49 22.75 3.76 2.67
N LEU A 50 22.56 3.49 1.38
CA LEU A 50 21.67 2.46 0.83
C LEU A 50 22.45 1.31 0.17
N SER A 51 23.66 0.98 0.67
CA SER A 51 24.36 -0.22 0.22
C SER A 51 23.50 -1.47 0.45
N TYR A 52 23.72 -2.51 -0.36
CA TYR A 52 22.95 -3.75 -0.26
C TYR A 52 23.00 -4.33 1.16
N GLU A 53 24.18 -4.39 1.78
CA GLU A 53 24.39 -4.96 3.11
C GLU A 53 23.60 -4.18 4.19
N ARG A 54 23.57 -2.84 4.08
CA ARG A 54 22.83 -1.99 5.03
C ARG A 54 21.33 -2.14 4.87
N VAL A 55 20.83 -2.13 3.63
CA VAL A 55 19.40 -2.26 3.35
C VAL A 55 18.90 -3.66 3.68
N ALA A 56 19.66 -4.71 3.33
CA ALA A 56 19.35 -6.08 3.69
C ALA A 56 19.33 -6.27 5.22
N GLY A 57 20.34 -5.74 5.93
CA GLY A 57 20.37 -5.76 7.40
C GLY A 57 19.20 -5.02 8.04
N PHE A 58 18.78 -3.89 7.47
CA PHE A 58 17.57 -3.19 7.92
C PHE A 58 16.32 -4.02 7.65
N ALA A 59 16.12 -4.50 6.43
CA ALA A 59 14.94 -5.23 6.00
C ALA A 59 14.75 -6.56 6.74
N THR A 60 15.84 -7.21 7.16
CA THR A 60 15.81 -8.46 7.96
C THR A 60 15.69 -8.22 9.47
N SER A 61 15.82 -6.97 9.94
CA SER A 61 15.50 -6.62 11.32
C SER A 61 13.97 -6.61 11.54
N PHE A 62 13.50 -6.91 12.75
CA PHE A 62 12.07 -6.96 13.05
C PHE A 62 11.33 -5.66 12.70
N ILE A 63 11.89 -4.51 13.11
CA ILE A 63 11.27 -3.19 12.86
C ILE A 63 11.37 -2.83 11.37
N GLY A 64 12.51 -3.08 10.73
CA GLY A 64 12.69 -2.76 9.32
C GLY A 64 11.83 -3.62 8.40
N ALA A 65 11.67 -4.91 8.69
CA ALA A 65 10.73 -5.80 8.02
C ALA A 65 9.30 -5.24 8.08
N LEU A 66 8.82 -4.90 9.28
CA LEU A 66 7.48 -4.33 9.47
C LEU A 66 7.32 -3.00 8.73
N PHE A 67 8.36 -2.15 8.74
CA PHE A 67 8.35 -0.88 8.01
C PHE A 67 8.25 -1.08 6.49
N VAL A 68 9.03 -2.00 5.93
CA VAL A 68 9.00 -2.32 4.48
C VAL A 68 7.64 -2.89 4.09
N ILE A 69 7.13 -3.86 4.86
CA ILE A 69 5.82 -4.46 4.61
C ILE A 69 4.72 -3.41 4.66
N ALA A 70 4.69 -2.57 5.71
CA ALA A 70 3.69 -1.52 5.86
C ALA A 70 3.78 -0.47 4.74
N THR A 71 4.99 -0.08 4.36
CA THR A 71 5.24 0.89 3.27
C THR A 71 4.73 0.42 1.92
N LEU A 72 4.74 -0.88 1.65
CA LEU A 72 4.21 -1.44 0.41
C LEU A 72 2.71 -1.75 0.51
N ALA A 73 2.28 -2.41 1.58
CA ALA A 73 0.91 -2.88 1.74
C ALA A 73 -0.09 -1.75 1.97
N LEU A 74 0.15 -0.88 2.95
CA LEU A 74 -0.83 0.10 3.41
C LEU A 74 -1.18 1.14 2.34
N PRO A 75 -0.20 1.81 1.69
CA PRO A 75 -0.46 2.64 0.52
C PRO A 75 -1.22 1.93 -0.60
N MET A 76 -0.97 0.63 -0.83
CA MET A 76 -1.64 -0.10 -1.90
C MET A 76 -3.13 -0.33 -1.60
N TRP A 77 -3.49 -0.67 -0.36
CA TRP A 77 -4.89 -0.74 0.05
C TRP A 77 -5.61 0.61 -0.10
N HIS A 78 -4.92 1.71 0.26
CA HIS A 78 -5.46 3.06 0.05
C HIS A 78 -5.68 3.37 -1.44
N ALA A 79 -4.67 3.14 -2.27
CA ALA A 79 -4.70 3.44 -3.69
C ALA A 79 -5.76 2.61 -4.43
N MET A 80 -5.81 1.29 -4.17
CA MET A 80 -6.75 0.39 -4.84
C MET A 80 -8.20 0.64 -4.41
N HIS A 81 -8.43 1.04 -3.15
CA HIS A 81 -9.77 1.47 -2.73
C HIS A 81 -10.21 2.74 -3.48
N ARG A 82 -9.32 3.74 -3.62
CA ARG A 82 -9.60 4.93 -4.42
C ARG A 82 -9.79 4.60 -5.89
N LEU A 83 -9.02 3.68 -6.46
CA LEU A 83 -9.18 3.26 -7.85
C LEU A 83 -10.53 2.56 -8.08
N HIS A 84 -10.93 1.68 -7.15
CA HIS A 84 -12.22 0.99 -7.20
C HIS A 84 -13.39 1.98 -7.29
N HIS A 85 -13.44 2.96 -6.38
CA HIS A 85 -14.48 3.99 -6.39
C HIS A 85 -14.29 5.01 -7.52
N GLY A 86 -13.05 5.32 -7.87
CA GLY A 86 -12.73 6.22 -8.98
C GLY A 86 -13.23 5.70 -10.33
N MET A 87 -13.24 4.39 -10.55
CA MET A 87 -13.89 3.80 -11.73
C MET A 87 -15.39 4.12 -11.78
N HIS A 88 -16.09 4.05 -10.64
CA HIS A 88 -17.49 4.42 -10.57
C HIS A 88 -17.69 5.90 -10.89
N ASP A 89 -16.86 6.79 -10.32
CA ASP A 89 -16.93 8.23 -10.56
C ASP A 89 -16.67 8.60 -12.04
N LEU A 90 -15.77 7.86 -12.69
CA LEU A 90 -15.46 7.99 -14.11
C LEU A 90 -16.44 7.24 -15.04
N LYS A 91 -17.49 6.62 -14.49
CA LYS A 91 -18.48 5.82 -15.24
C LYS A 91 -17.88 4.62 -16.00
N ILE A 92 -16.81 4.04 -15.47
CA ILE A 92 -16.23 2.78 -15.94
C ILE A 92 -16.95 1.63 -15.23
N HIS A 93 -17.75 0.87 -15.97
CA HIS A 93 -18.65 -0.16 -15.43
C HIS A 93 -17.94 -1.51 -15.19
N ALA A 94 -16.87 -1.50 -14.39
CA ALA A 94 -16.09 -2.71 -14.08
C ALA A 94 -16.82 -3.69 -13.14
N GLY A 95 -17.91 -3.26 -12.48
CA GLY A 95 -18.74 -4.09 -11.60
C GLY A 95 -17.94 -4.82 -10.51
N VAL A 96 -18.34 -6.06 -10.22
CA VAL A 96 -17.69 -6.92 -9.23
C VAL A 96 -16.24 -7.24 -9.62
N ALA A 97 -15.96 -7.38 -10.92
CA ALA A 97 -14.61 -7.65 -11.40
C ALA A 97 -13.63 -6.53 -11.01
N GLY A 98 -14.06 -5.26 -11.09
CA GLY A 98 -13.26 -4.12 -10.64
C GLY A 98 -12.92 -4.17 -9.15
N LYS A 99 -13.90 -4.52 -8.31
CA LYS A 99 -13.70 -4.71 -6.87
C LYS A 99 -12.67 -5.81 -6.58
N ILE A 100 -12.86 -6.97 -7.20
CA ILE A 100 -11.97 -8.14 -7.05
C ILE A 100 -10.56 -7.79 -7.50
N ALA A 101 -10.40 -7.21 -8.69
CA ALA A 101 -9.09 -6.87 -9.24
C ALA A 101 -8.32 -5.90 -8.34
N CYS A 102 -8.97 -4.82 -7.88
CA CYS A 102 -8.34 -3.82 -7.01
C CYS A 102 -7.88 -4.44 -5.68
N TYR A 103 -8.77 -5.15 -4.98
CA TYR A 103 -8.43 -5.71 -3.67
C TYR A 103 -7.54 -6.96 -3.75
N PHE A 104 -7.65 -7.74 -4.82
CA PHE A 104 -6.69 -8.81 -5.11
C PHE A 104 -5.29 -8.24 -5.33
N PHE A 105 -5.17 -7.16 -6.11
CA PHE A 105 -3.87 -6.52 -6.35
C PHE A 105 -3.25 -5.99 -5.04
N ALA A 106 -4.04 -5.33 -4.19
CA ALA A 106 -3.57 -4.91 -2.87
C ALA A 106 -3.15 -6.08 -1.97
N GLY A 107 -3.93 -7.16 -1.98
CA GLY A 107 -3.58 -8.41 -1.27
C GLY A 107 -2.32 -9.07 -1.81
N LEU A 108 -2.15 -9.11 -3.13
CA LEU A 108 -0.98 -9.69 -3.80
C LEU A 108 0.30 -8.92 -3.43
N ILE A 109 0.28 -7.58 -3.52
CA ILE A 109 1.42 -6.76 -3.11
C ILE A 109 1.75 -6.95 -1.63
N SER A 110 0.72 -7.05 -0.77
CA SER A 110 0.91 -7.33 0.65
C SER A 110 1.58 -8.69 0.89
N ALA A 111 1.14 -9.74 0.18
CA ALA A 111 1.71 -11.08 0.28
C ALA A 111 3.15 -11.12 -0.24
N LEU A 112 3.41 -10.52 -1.41
CA LEU A 112 4.75 -10.45 -1.99
C LEU A 112 5.72 -9.68 -1.09
N ALA A 113 5.29 -8.59 -0.46
CA ALA A 113 6.12 -7.85 0.51
C ALA A 113 6.56 -8.76 1.67
N VAL A 114 5.66 -9.59 2.20
CA VAL A 114 6.00 -10.56 3.25
C VAL A 114 6.94 -11.64 2.72
N ILE A 115 6.60 -12.26 1.58
CA ILE A 115 7.38 -13.35 0.99
C ILE A 115 8.81 -12.89 0.71
N PHE A 116 8.99 -11.72 0.11
CA PHE A 116 10.31 -11.23 -0.26
C PHE A 116 11.16 -10.84 0.94
N ILE A 117 10.57 -10.37 2.05
CA ILE A 117 11.33 -10.18 3.30
C ILE A 117 11.96 -11.49 3.79
N PHE A 118 11.26 -12.62 3.66
CA PHE A 118 11.80 -13.94 4.03
C PHE A 118 12.78 -14.52 2.99
N MET A 119 12.97 -13.86 1.84
CA MET A 119 13.89 -14.28 0.78
C MET A 119 15.15 -13.41 0.71
N ILE A 120 15.27 -12.37 1.55
CA ILE A 120 16.49 -11.57 1.72
C ILE A 120 17.50 -12.38 2.54
#